data_AF-A0A967SP24-F1
#
_entry.id   AF-A0A967SP24-F1
#
_cell.length_a   1.000
_cell.length_b   1.000
_cell.length_c   1.000
_cell.angle_alpha   90.00
_cell.angle_beta   90.00
_cell.angle_gamma   90.00
#
_symmetry.space_group_name_H-M   'P 1'
#
loop_
_entity.id
_entity.type
_entity.pdbx_description
1 polymer ?
#
loop_
_entity_poly.entity_id
_entity_poly.type
_entity_poly.pdbx_seq_one_letter_code
_entity_poly.pdbx_strand_id
1 'polypeptide(L)' 'MTAAEQMAELRDQRRRDFFMDGHRLGDLRRYLERDGLDFFPSGGYPQFEEDYTYGTSTCIPLSIDELNSNPNL' A
#
# COMPACT_ATOMS: atom_id res chain seq x y z
N MET A 1 -23.35 6.03 -13.42
CA MET A 1 -22.34 5.68 -12.42
C MET A 1 -22.62 4.26 -11.93
N THR A 2 -21.73 3.32 -12.25
CA THR A 2 -21.79 1.92 -11.82
C THR A 2 -21.34 1.79 -10.35
N ALA A 3 -21.61 0.65 -9.72
CA ALA A 3 -21.12 0.37 -8.37
C ALA A 3 -19.57 0.40 -8.30
N ALA A 4 -18.89 -0.05 -9.35
CA ALA A 4 -17.43 -0.02 -9.42
C ALA A 4 -16.89 1.42 -9.50
N GLU A 5 -17.53 2.27 -10.30
CA GLU A 5 -17.21 3.71 -10.39
C GLU A 5 -17.47 4.44 -9.08
N GLN A 6 -18.58 4.13 -8.40
CA GLN A 6 -18.87 4.65 -7.05
C GLN A 6 -17.77 4.29 -6.06
N MET A 7 -17.34 3.02 -6.05
CA MET A 7 -16.28 2.58 -5.15
C MET A 7 -14.92 3.20 -5.50
N ALA A 8 -14.62 3.42 -6.78
CA ALA A 8 -13.40 4.12 -7.19
C ALA A 8 -13.38 5.56 -6.65
N GLU A 9 -14.49 6.28 -6.77
CA GLU A 9 -14.64 7.65 -6.24
C GLU A 9 -14.49 7.69 -4.72
N LEU A 10 -15.15 6.79 -3.99
CA LEU A 10 -15.03 6.69 -2.53
C LEU A 10 -13.59 6.40 -2.08
N ARG A 11 -12.83 5.59 -2.83
CA ARG A 11 -11.41 5.36 -2.54
C ARG A 11 -10.58 6.62 -2.76
N ASP A 12 -10.85 7.41 -3.80
CA ASP A 12 -10.14 8.67 -4.04
C ASP A 12 -10.44 9.71 -2.96
N GLN A 13 -11.71 9.88 -2.59
CA GLN A 13 -12.13 10.77 -1.50
C GLN A 13 -11.45 10.38 -0.19
N ARG A 14 -11.53 9.11 0.20
CA ARG A 14 -10.88 8.59 1.41
C ARG A 14 -9.37 8.84 1.43
N ARG A 15 -8.68 8.70 0.29
CA ARG A 15 -7.23 8.97 0.20
C ARG A 15 -6.90 10.44 0.49
N ARG A 16 -7.76 11.38 0.07
CA ARG A 16 -7.57 12.82 0.27
C ARG A 16 -7.94 13.25 1.68
N ASP A 17 -9.09 12.79 2.17
CA ASP A 17 -9.62 13.17 3.48
C ASP A 17 -8.70 12.70 4.62
N PHE A 18 -8.13 11.50 4.50
CA PHE A 18 -7.22 10.91 5.48
C PHE A 18 -5.74 11.02 5.07
N PHE A 19 -5.40 12.04 4.28
CA PHE A 19 -4.02 12.29 3.93
C PHE A 19 -3.21 12.62 5.21
N MET A 20 -2.05 11.97 5.36
CA MET A 20 -1.19 12.03 6.55
C MET A 20 -1.78 11.50 7.87
N ASP A 21 -2.96 10.87 7.83
CA ASP A 21 -3.61 10.31 9.02
C ASP A 21 -3.20 8.84 9.31
N GLY A 22 -2.30 8.27 8.50
CA GLY A 22 -1.77 6.90 8.71
C GLY A 22 -2.65 5.75 8.18
N HIS A 23 -3.79 6.04 7.55
CA HIS A 23 -4.71 5.01 7.04
C HIS A 23 -4.28 4.36 5.71
N ARG A 24 -3.41 5.01 4.94
CA ARG A 24 -3.13 4.66 3.54
C ARG A 24 -2.64 3.22 3.36
N LEU A 25 -1.71 2.75 4.19
CA LEU A 25 -1.14 1.40 4.05
C LEU A 25 -2.17 0.30 4.30
N GLY A 26 -3.02 0.47 5.33
CA GLY A 26 -4.09 -0.49 5.62
C GLY A 26 -5.12 -0.56 4.50
N ASP A 27 -5.49 0.59 3.93
CA ASP A 27 -6.40 0.65 2.79
C ASP A 27 -5.83 -0.04 1.54
N LEU A 28 -4.55 0.21 1.22
CA LEU A 28 -3.85 -0.44 0.11
C LEU A 28 -3.88 -1.96 0.21
N ARG A 29 -3.50 -2.50 1.37
CA ARG A 29 -3.53 -3.95 1.63
C ARG A 29 -4.95 -4.51 1.51
N ARG A 30 -5.95 -3.80 2.03
CA ARG A 30 -7.35 -4.22 1.94
C ARG A 30 -7.85 -4.30 0.51
N TYR A 31 -7.53 -3.32 -0.34
CA TYR A 31 -7.96 -3.32 -1.75
C TYR A 31 -7.28 -4.43 -2.54
N LEU A 32 -6.01 -4.72 -2.26
CA LEU A 32 -5.30 -5.84 -2.86
C LEU A 32 -5.95 -7.18 -2.47
N GLU A 33 -6.14 -7.43 -1.17
CA GLU A 33 -6.64 -8.71 -0.64
C GLU A 33 -8.12 -8.97 -0.95
N ARG A 34 -8.99 -7.95 -0.86
CA ARG A 34 -10.45 -8.13 -0.96
C ARG A 34 -11.01 -7.83 -2.33
N ASP A 35 -10.41 -6.88 -3.04
CA ASP A 35 -10.92 -6.37 -4.31
C ASP A 35 -10.03 -6.76 -5.50
N GLY A 36 -8.85 -7.33 -5.26
CA GLY A 36 -7.86 -7.64 -6.31
C GLY A 36 -7.28 -6.38 -6.98
N LEU A 37 -7.38 -5.23 -6.32
CA LEU A 37 -6.95 -3.94 -6.87
C LEU A 37 -5.61 -3.52 -6.25
N ASP A 38 -4.56 -3.54 -7.08
CA ASP A 38 -3.25 -3.05 -6.69
C ASP A 38 -3.14 -1.54 -6.89
N PHE A 39 -3.00 -0.82 -5.79
CA PHE A 39 -2.79 0.62 -5.75
C PHE A 39 -1.46 1.01 -5.09
N PHE A 40 -0.57 0.03 -4.85
CA PHE A 40 0.78 0.33 -4.37
C PHE A 40 1.55 1.09 -5.46
N PRO A 41 2.47 2.00 -5.08
CA PRO A 41 3.36 2.63 -6.04
C PRO A 41 4.17 1.57 -6.81
N SER A 42 4.30 1.75 -8.12
CA SER A 42 5.05 0.86 -9.00
C SER A 42 5.88 1.68 -10.00
N GLY A 43 6.82 1.03 -10.68
CA GLY A 43 7.72 1.69 -11.63
C GLY A 43 8.88 2.44 -10.97
N GLY A 44 9.47 3.39 -11.70
CA GLY A 44 10.59 4.21 -11.22
C GLY A 44 10.15 5.24 -10.19
N TYR A 45 11.04 5.58 -9.26
CA TYR A 45 10.75 6.66 -8.32
C TYR A 45 10.65 8.01 -9.05
N PRO A 46 9.67 8.88 -8.73
CA PRO A 46 9.45 10.13 -9.47
C PRO A 46 10.60 11.14 -9.41
N GLN A 47 11.51 11.03 -8.43
CA GLN A 47 12.55 12.02 -8.13
C GLN A 47 13.98 11.51 -8.29
N PHE A 48 14.18 10.21 -8.55
CA PHE A 48 15.51 9.63 -8.70
C PHE A 48 15.78 9.34 -10.18
N GLU A 49 17.01 9.63 -10.62
CA GLU A 49 17.49 9.20 -11.93
C GLU A 49 17.48 7.66 -12.03
N GLU A 50 17.58 7.18 -13.27
CA GLU A 50 17.39 5.78 -13.70
C GLU A 50 18.03 4.76 -12.73
N ASP A 51 17.31 3.65 -12.48
CA ASP A 51 17.62 2.47 -11.63
C ASP A 51 16.93 2.35 -10.27
N TYR A 52 16.30 3.40 -9.74
CA TYR A 52 15.47 3.25 -8.53
C TYR A 52 14.04 2.88 -8.91
N THR A 53 13.60 1.67 -8.53
CA THR A 53 12.23 1.19 -8.74
C THR A 53 11.55 0.82 -7.42
N TYR A 54 10.23 1.01 -7.35
CA TYR A 54 9.44 0.50 -6.24
C TYR A 54 9.53 -1.02 -6.18
N GLY A 55 9.82 -1.56 -4.99
CA GLY A 55 9.83 -3.00 -4.74
C GLY A 55 8.42 -3.57 -4.58
N THR A 56 8.36 -4.84 -4.18
CA THR A 56 7.10 -5.60 -4.01
C THR A 56 6.59 -5.64 -2.57
N SER A 57 7.23 -4.90 -1.65
CA SER A 57 6.87 -4.91 -0.23
C SER A 57 5.52 -4.22 0.01
N THR A 58 4.57 -4.94 0.60
CA THR A 58 3.22 -4.43 0.92
C THR A 58 2.96 -4.24 2.42
N CYS A 59 3.93 -4.57 3.27
CA CYS A 59 3.84 -4.52 4.72
C CYS A 59 5.11 -3.96 5.38
N ILE A 60 4.96 -3.58 6.65
CA ILE A 60 6.11 -3.21 7.50
C ILE A 60 6.83 -4.52 7.88
N PRO A 61 8.15 -4.60 7.71
CA PRO A 61 8.91 -5.79 8.09
C PRO A 61 8.85 -6.03 9.60
N LEU A 62 8.96 -7.29 10.00
CA LEU A 62 9.17 -7.64 11.41
C LEU A 62 10.46 -7.02 11.93
N SER A 63 10.50 -6.72 13.22
CA SER A 63 11.72 -6.21 13.85
C SER A 63 12.82 -7.26 13.80
N ILE A 64 14.07 -6.79 13.72
CA ILE A 64 15.25 -7.66 13.73
C ILE A 64 15.30 -8.47 15.03
N ASP A 65 14.88 -7.88 16.15
CA ASP A 65 14.84 -8.56 17.45
C ASP A 65 13.88 -9.76 17.44
N GLU A 66 12.69 -9.61 16.83
CA GLU A 66 11.72 -10.70 16.70
C GLU A 66 12.31 -11.82 15.82
N LEU A 67 12.87 -11.45 14.66
CA LEU A 67 13.52 -12.38 13.73
C LEU A 67 14.66 -13.19 14.38
N ASN A 68 15.44 -12.56 15.26
CA ASN A 68 16.58 -13.21 15.90
C ASN A 68 16.20 -14.01 17.16
N SER A 69 15.16 -13.59 17.87
CA SER A 69 14.81 -14.14 19.19
C SER A 69 13.74 -15.22 19.14
N ASN A 70 12.89 -15.21 18.12
CA ASN A 70 11.79 -16.16 17.98
C ASN A 70 12.10 -17.20 16.87
N PRO A 71 12.48 -18.44 17.23
CA PRO A 71 12.77 -19.49 16.26
C PRO A 71 11.53 -20.06 15.56
N ASN A 72 10.32 -19.63 15.93
CA ASN A 72 9.04 -20.11 15.36
C ASN A 72 8.41 -19.14 14.36
N LEU A 73 9.16 -18.13 13.90
CA LEU A 73 8.72 -17.23 12.83
C LEU A 73 8.61 -17.93 11.47
#